data_AF-A0A1A2L953-F1
#
_entry.id   AF-A0A1A2L953-F1
#
_cell.length_a   1.000
_cell.length_b   1.000
_cell.length_c   1.000
_cell.angle_alpha   90.00
_cell.angle_beta   90.00
_cell.angle_gamma   90.00
#
_symmetry.space_group_name_H-M   'P 1'
#
loop_
_entity.id
_entity.type
_entity.pdbx_description
1 polymer ?
#
loop_
_entity_poly.entity_id
_entity_poly.type
_entity_poly.pdbx_seq_one_letter_code
_entity_poly.pdbx_strand_id
1 'polypeptide(L)'
;MTDPTETPDDATSQVVRDLAEIPAVEVITRAAVMLMSAAAEKIGLSAEDPEDSPHRDLDEARRLITALAGLVTASAEFLGPHAGPVRDGLKSLQLAFREASVAPEEPGKGPGEKYTGPVW
;
A
#
# COMPACT_ATOMS: atom_id res chain seq x y z
N MET A 1 7.68 -6.36 -44.77
CA MET A 1 7.98 -5.60 -43.55
C MET A 1 7.26 -6.32 -42.42
N THR A 2 7.92 -7.29 -41.79
CA THR A 2 7.34 -8.07 -40.68
C THR A 2 7.71 -7.34 -39.39
N ASP A 3 6.71 -6.84 -38.66
CA ASP A 3 6.91 -6.36 -37.29
C ASP A 3 7.45 -7.49 -36.42
N PRO A 4 8.50 -7.26 -35.62
CA PRO A 4 8.95 -8.26 -34.66
C PRO A 4 7.83 -8.40 -33.63
N THR A 5 7.29 -9.62 -33.53
CA THR A 5 6.30 -9.96 -32.52
C THR A 5 7.02 -9.98 -31.17
N GLU A 6 6.82 -8.97 -30.33
CA GLU A 6 7.29 -8.98 -28.94
C GLU A 6 6.67 -10.18 -28.23
N THR A 7 7.47 -11.22 -28.01
CA THR A 7 7.09 -12.40 -27.24
C THR A 7 7.02 -12.03 -25.75
N PRO A 8 6.10 -12.61 -24.95
CA PRO A 8 5.91 -12.24 -23.54
C PRO A 8 7.19 -12.28 -22.69
N ASP A 9 8.12 -13.16 -23.06
CA ASP A 9 9.42 -13.36 -22.40
C ASP A 9 10.35 -12.13 -22.53
N ASP A 10 10.21 -11.38 -23.63
CA ASP A 10 10.99 -10.15 -23.89
C ASP A 10 10.47 -8.98 -23.04
N ALA A 11 9.14 -8.85 -22.90
CA ALA A 11 8.52 -7.82 -22.06
C ALA A 11 8.83 -8.02 -20.56
N THR A 12 8.78 -9.24 -20.05
CA THR A 12 9.21 -9.54 -18.66
C THR A 12 10.70 -9.31 -18.45
N SER A 13 11.54 -9.65 -19.45
CA SER A 13 12.98 -9.41 -19.38
C SER A 13 13.34 -7.92 -19.39
N GLN A 14 12.59 -7.10 -20.14
CA GLN A 14 12.75 -5.65 -20.16
C GLN A 14 12.36 -5.00 -18.82
N VAL A 15 11.22 -5.38 -18.22
CA VAL A 15 10.83 -4.89 -16.89
C VAL A 15 11.89 -5.23 -15.83
N VAL A 16 12.49 -6.42 -15.89
CA VAL A 16 13.57 -6.82 -14.96
C VAL A 16 14.86 -6.02 -15.17
N ARG A 17 15.23 -5.73 -16.42
CA ARG A 17 16.39 -4.85 -16.71
C ARG A 17 16.14 -3.42 -16.21
N ASP A 18 14.92 -2.93 -16.35
CA ASP A 18 14.55 -1.60 -15.85
C ASP A 18 14.66 -1.51 -14.33
N LEU A 19 14.39 -2.59 -13.58
CA LEU A 19 14.57 -2.63 -12.13
C LEU A 19 16.03 -2.45 -11.69
N ALA A 20 17.02 -2.84 -12.51
CA ALA A 20 18.43 -2.72 -12.17
C ALA A 20 18.90 -1.26 -12.08
N GLU A 21 18.25 -0.37 -12.83
CA GLU A 21 18.60 1.06 -12.91
C GLU A 21 17.77 1.93 -11.95
N ILE A 22 16.71 1.39 -11.33
CA ILE A 22 15.82 2.15 -10.44
C ILE A 22 16.42 2.23 -9.03
N PRO A 23 16.58 3.43 -8.46
CA PRO A 23 17.04 3.60 -7.08
C PRO A 23 16.12 2.88 -6.07
N ALA A 24 16.72 2.28 -5.02
CA ALA A 24 15.96 1.56 -4.01
C ALA A 24 14.85 2.40 -3.34
N VAL A 25 15.10 3.69 -3.10
CA VAL A 25 14.09 4.62 -2.55
C VAL A 25 12.86 4.72 -3.45
N GLU A 26 13.04 4.67 -4.77
CA GLU A 26 11.96 4.74 -5.74
C GLU A 26 11.18 3.42 -5.78
N VAL A 27 11.87 2.27 -5.74
CA VAL A 27 11.21 0.96 -5.63
C VAL A 27 10.34 0.88 -4.38
N ILE A 28 10.87 1.29 -3.23
CA ILE A 28 10.14 1.28 -1.95
C ILE A 28 8.93 2.22 -2.03
N THR A 29 9.11 3.43 -2.55
CA THR A 29 8.02 4.42 -2.62
C THR A 29 6.91 3.95 -3.58
N ARG A 30 7.26 3.35 -4.73
CA ARG A 30 6.29 2.76 -5.67
C ARG A 30 5.53 1.59 -5.02
N ALA A 31 6.22 0.71 -4.29
CA ALA A 31 5.58 -0.37 -3.55
C ALA A 31 4.64 0.16 -2.45
N ALA A 32 5.05 1.20 -1.72
CA ALA A 32 4.22 1.83 -0.69
C ALA A 32 2.94 2.42 -1.29
N VAL A 33 3.03 3.13 -2.42
CA VAL A 33 1.85 3.66 -3.13
C VAL A 33 0.95 2.53 -3.63
N MET A 34 1.50 1.45 -4.18
CA MET A 34 0.73 0.30 -4.61
C MET A 34 -0.06 -0.33 -3.46
N LEU A 35 0.59 -0.57 -2.32
CA LEU A 35 -0.06 -1.10 -1.11
C LEU A 35 -1.14 -0.13 -0.58
N MET A 36 -0.85 1.17 -0.60
CA MET A 36 -1.78 2.21 -0.14
C MET A 36 -3.04 2.25 -1.01
N SER A 37 -2.90 2.27 -2.33
CA SER A 37 -4.03 2.26 -3.27
C SER A 37 -4.84 0.97 -3.16
N ALA A 38 -4.19 -0.18 -3.06
CA ALA A 38 -4.87 -1.46 -2.89
C ALA A 38 -5.64 -1.51 -1.55
N ALA A 39 -5.05 -0.99 -0.46
CA ALA A 39 -5.74 -0.91 0.82
C ALA A 39 -6.95 0.02 0.78
N ALA A 40 -6.83 1.19 0.15
CA ALA A 40 -7.94 2.13 -0.02
C ALA A 40 -9.12 1.49 -0.78
N GLU A 41 -8.82 0.79 -1.88
CA GLU A 41 -9.80 0.02 -2.65
C GLU A 41 -10.52 -1.01 -1.76
N LYS A 42 -9.76 -1.76 -0.97
CA LYS A 42 -10.29 -2.79 -0.07
C LYS A 42 -11.05 -2.25 1.13
N ILE A 43 -10.80 -1.02 1.57
CA ILE A 43 -11.65 -0.34 2.55
C ILE A 43 -12.96 0.15 1.91
N GLY A 44 -12.97 0.36 0.58
CA GLY A 44 -14.10 0.89 -0.18
C GLY A 44 -13.96 2.37 -0.56
N LEU A 45 -12.83 3.02 -0.23
CA LEU A 45 -12.65 4.47 -0.39
C LEU A 45 -12.65 4.96 -1.85
N SER A 46 -12.57 4.04 -2.82
CA SER A 46 -12.65 4.36 -4.25
C SER A 46 -14.08 4.47 -4.79
N ALA A 47 -15.08 4.06 -4.02
CA ALA A 47 -16.50 4.12 -4.41
C ALA A 47 -17.18 5.41 -3.91
N GLU A 48 -18.29 5.79 -4.54
CA GLU A 48 -19.11 6.93 -4.09
C GLU A 48 -19.68 6.69 -2.68
N ASP A 49 -20.14 5.46 -2.42
CA ASP A 49 -20.45 4.96 -1.09
C ASP A 49 -19.45 3.85 -0.72
N PRO A 50 -18.55 4.10 0.25
CA PRO A 50 -17.59 3.09 0.67
C PRO A 50 -18.23 1.81 1.19
N GLU A 51 -19.40 1.88 1.81
CA GLU A 51 -20.02 0.72 2.43
C GLU A 51 -20.55 -0.28 1.38
N ASP A 52 -21.01 0.24 0.24
CA ASP A 52 -21.58 -0.51 -0.89
C ASP A 52 -20.54 -0.86 -1.98
N SER A 53 -19.25 -0.60 -1.74
CA SER A 53 -18.20 -0.89 -2.72
C SER A 53 -18.12 -2.39 -3.05
N PRO A 54 -18.15 -2.79 -4.34
CA PRO A 54 -18.03 -4.20 -4.74
C PRO A 54 -16.63 -4.79 -4.48
N HIS A 55 -15.65 -3.95 -4.17
CA HIS A 55 -14.27 -4.34 -3.92
C HIS A 55 -13.89 -4.32 -2.43
N ARG A 56 -14.82 -3.91 -1.57
CA ARG A 56 -14.61 -3.83 -0.13
C ARG A 56 -14.37 -5.22 0.47
N ASP A 57 -13.25 -5.35 1.18
CA ASP A 57 -12.81 -6.54 1.89
C ASP A 57 -11.85 -6.11 3.02
N LEU A 58 -12.38 -6.01 4.24
CA LEU A 58 -11.60 -5.57 5.39
C LEU A 58 -10.53 -6.59 5.81
N ASP A 59 -10.69 -7.87 5.51
CA ASP A 59 -9.66 -8.86 5.84
C ASP A 59 -8.44 -8.70 4.92
N GLU A 60 -8.67 -8.42 3.63
CA GLU A 60 -7.60 -8.06 2.69
C GLU A 60 -6.99 -6.69 3.02
N ALA A 61 -7.81 -5.68 3.33
CA ALA A 61 -7.31 -4.36 3.73
C ALA A 61 -6.37 -4.46 4.95
N ARG A 62 -6.73 -5.26 5.95
CA ARG A 62 -5.89 -5.49 7.15
C ARG A 62 -4.49 -5.97 6.77
N ARG A 63 -4.39 -6.93 5.83
CA ARG A 63 -3.11 -7.50 5.39
C ARG A 63 -2.26 -6.46 4.69
N LEU A 64 -2.88 -5.68 3.79
CA LEU A 64 -2.21 -4.63 3.02
C LEU A 64 -1.71 -3.48 3.91
N ILE A 65 -2.54 -2.98 4.83
CA ILE A 65 -2.16 -1.93 5.79
C ILE A 65 -1.04 -2.42 6.71
N THR A 66 -1.12 -3.67 7.18
CA THR A 66 -0.07 -4.26 8.03
C THR A 66 1.26 -4.39 7.29
N ALA A 67 1.22 -4.81 6.02
CA ALA A 67 2.41 -4.89 5.16
C ALA A 67 3.01 -3.50 4.91
N LEU A 68 2.17 -2.51 4.57
CA LEU A 68 2.57 -1.12 4.39
C LEU A 68 3.22 -0.55 5.66
N ALA A 69 2.63 -0.78 6.83
CA ALA A 69 3.20 -0.34 8.10
C ALA A 69 4.59 -0.95 8.36
N GLY A 70 4.77 -2.24 8.08
CA GLY A 70 6.08 -2.88 8.17
C GLY A 70 7.10 -2.25 7.21
N LEU A 71 6.71 -2.04 5.96
CA LEU A 71 7.55 -1.40 4.93
C LEU A 71 7.96 0.02 5.34
N VAL A 72 7.01 0.86 5.78
CA VAL A 72 7.24 2.26 6.16
C VAL A 72 8.11 2.37 7.40
N THR A 73 7.89 1.51 8.40
CA THR A 73 8.71 1.51 9.61
C THR A 73 10.14 1.06 9.28
N ALA A 74 10.32 0.00 8.49
CA ALA A 74 11.63 -0.52 8.14
C ALA A 74 12.42 0.40 7.19
N SER A 75 11.73 1.16 6.34
CA SER A 75 12.36 2.02 5.33
C SER A 75 12.52 3.48 5.73
N ALA A 76 12.06 3.85 6.92
CA ALA A 76 11.94 5.23 7.39
C ALA A 76 13.21 6.09 7.19
N GLU A 77 14.39 5.55 7.50
CA GLU A 77 15.66 6.26 7.41
C GLU A 77 16.13 6.49 5.95
N PHE A 78 15.63 5.70 5.00
CA PHE A 78 16.02 5.77 3.59
C PHE A 78 15.11 6.66 2.74
N LEU A 79 13.89 6.92 3.19
CA LEU A 79 12.88 7.66 2.42
C LEU A 79 13.11 9.18 2.38
N GLY A 80 13.94 9.72 3.29
CA GLY A 80 14.23 11.14 3.35
C GLY A 80 12.94 12.00 3.37
N PRO A 81 12.78 12.98 2.46
CA PRO A 81 11.60 13.83 2.39
C PRO A 81 10.27 13.08 2.14
N HIS A 82 10.30 11.90 1.52
CA HIS A 82 9.10 11.13 1.21
C HIS A 82 8.52 10.40 2.43
N ALA A 83 9.28 10.29 3.54
CA ALA A 83 8.85 9.55 4.72
C ALA A 83 7.57 10.14 5.36
N GLY A 84 7.45 11.47 5.41
CA GLY A 84 6.31 12.16 6.01
C GLY A 84 5.00 11.83 5.29
N PRO A 85 4.87 12.15 3.99
CA PRO A 85 3.65 11.86 3.23
C PRO A 85 3.22 10.39 3.25
N VAL A 86 4.18 9.45 3.19
CA VAL A 86 3.87 8.02 3.22
C VAL A 86 3.32 7.60 4.59
N ARG A 87 3.87 8.13 5.69
CA ARG A 87 3.35 7.90 7.05
C ARG A 87 1.96 8.50 7.24
N ASP A 88 1.72 9.69 6.71
CA ASP A 88 0.41 10.35 6.81
C ASP A 88 -0.67 9.60 6.03
N GLY A 89 -0.32 9.08 4.84
CA GLY A 89 -1.20 8.21 4.06
C GLY A 89 -1.50 6.89 4.78
N LEU A 90 -0.49 6.25 5.37
CA LEU A 90 -0.69 5.04 6.20
C LEU A 90 -1.60 5.34 7.40
N LYS A 91 -1.38 6.44 8.13
CA LYS A 91 -2.22 6.83 9.26
C LYS A 91 -3.68 7.02 8.82
N SER A 92 -3.90 7.69 7.69
CA SER A 92 -5.24 7.89 7.12
C SER A 92 -5.94 6.56 6.82
N LEU A 93 -5.22 5.58 6.27
CA LEU A 93 -5.77 4.23 6.03
C LEU A 93 -6.10 3.50 7.33
N GLN A 94 -5.26 3.59 8.35
CA GLN A 94 -5.51 2.96 9.66
C GLN A 94 -6.77 3.53 10.32
N LEU A 95 -6.96 4.85 10.23
CA LEU A 95 -8.17 5.52 10.72
C LEU A 95 -9.42 5.11 9.93
N ALA A 96 -9.34 5.16 8.60
CA ALA A 96 -10.45 4.76 7.73
C ALA A 96 -10.84 3.28 7.94
N PHE A 97 -9.87 2.40 8.13
CA PHE A 97 -10.12 1.01 8.49
C PHE A 97 -10.87 0.88 9.81
N ARG A 98 -10.45 1.64 10.84
CA ARG A 98 -11.11 1.64 12.15
C ARG A 98 -12.55 2.11 12.05
N GLU A 99 -12.81 3.15 11.26
CA GLU A 99 -14.15 3.68 11.00
C GLU A 99 -15.04 2.70 10.24
N ALA A 100 -14.48 2.02 9.23
CA ALA A 100 -15.18 1.03 8.42
C ALA A 100 -15.43 -0.30 9.17
N SER A 101 -14.76 -0.55 10.30
CA SER A 101 -14.89 -1.81 11.04
C SER A 101 -16.14 -1.80 11.93
N VAL A 102 -16.99 -2.82 11.79
CA VAL A 102 -18.15 -3.05 12.67
C VAL A 102 -17.77 -3.43 14.10
N ALA A 103 -16.55 -3.91 14.30
CA ALA A 103 -15.98 -4.24 15.60
C ALA A 103 -14.55 -3.67 15.67
N PRO A 104 -14.39 -2.38 15.97
CA PRO A 104 -13.08 -1.76 16.07
C PRO A 104 -12.21 -2.44 17.13
N GLU A 105 -10.96 -2.68 16.79
CA GLU A 105 -9.98 -3.25 17.72
C GLU A 105 -9.54 -2.19 18.76
N GLU A 106 -9.03 -2.67 19.90
CA GLU A 106 -8.44 -1.80 20.90
C GLU A 106 -7.27 -1.00 20.31
N PRO A 107 -7.02 0.24 20.80
CA PRO A 107 -5.88 1.03 20.35
C PRO A 107 -4.55 0.27 20.50
N GLY A 108 -3.74 0.25 19.45
CA GLY A 108 -2.50 -0.52 19.35
C GLY A 108 -2.68 -1.94 18.79
N LYS A 109 -3.91 -2.37 18.48
CA LYS A 109 -4.22 -3.69 17.92
C LYS A 109 -4.74 -3.64 16.49
N GLY A 110 -5.05 -2.45 15.96
CA GLY A 110 -5.50 -2.28 14.59
C GLY A 110 -4.42 -2.66 13.55
N PRO A 111 -4.79 -2.72 12.26
CA PRO A 111 -3.87 -3.08 11.19
C PRO A 111 -2.61 -2.20 11.19
N GLY A 112 -1.43 -2.83 11.22
CA GLY A 112 -0.15 -2.12 11.23
C GLY A 112 0.24 -1.43 12.56
N GLU A 113 -0.66 -1.30 13.54
CA GLU A 113 -0.39 -0.55 14.78
C GLU A 113 0.69 -1.18 15.66
N LYS A 114 0.98 -2.47 15.49
CA LYS A 114 2.16 -3.11 16.09
C LYS A 114 3.49 -2.45 15.69
N TYR A 115 3.54 -1.79 14.53
CA TYR A 115 4.72 -1.09 14.02
C TYR A 115 4.66 0.43 14.23
N THR A 116 3.46 1.02 14.17
CA THR A 116 3.27 2.48 14.21
C THR A 116 2.85 3.02 15.58
N GLY A 117 2.43 2.13 16.49
CA GLY A 117 1.67 2.51 17.67
C GLY A 117 0.19 2.81 17.35
N PRO A 118 -0.61 3.13 18.39
CA PRO A 118 -2.02 3.47 18.23
C PRO A 118 -2.23 4.72 17.38
N VAL A 119 -3.27 4.73 16.54
CA VAL A 119 -3.68 5.93 15.79
C VAL A 119 -4.94 6.59 16.36
N TRP A 120 -4.97 7.92 16.29
CA TRP A 120 -6.08 8.76 16.75
C TRP A 120 -6.49 9.75 15.67
#